data_AF-A0A7V1MKK7-F1
#
_entry.id   AF-A0A7V1MKK7-F1
#
_cell.length_a   1.000
_cell.length_b   1.000
_cell.length_c   1.000
_cell.angle_alpha   90.00
_cell.angle_beta   90.00
_cell.angle_gamma   90.00
#
_symmetry.space_group_name_H-M   'P 1'
#
loop_
_entity.id
_entity.type
_entity.pdbx_description
1 polymer ?
#
loop_
_entity_poly.entity_id
_entity_poly.type
_entity_poly.pdbx_seq_one_letter_code
_entity_poly.pdbx_strand_id
1 'polypeptide(L)'
;MAYLIHTDENNLVKTLKTGLIRIPRSLIERFNIYQLRKGDIVFLYDFENMKIAGPFIKSSEDVNEEKNPKSGPFNGYGKTGSHYHYISTRVDCSQVFEKGLPFRFAGFKKGEDTFFLKKKDESIFFEELNKVNNEKIPLIINISFSGDDGRATVIEINRGTQFSDFTFKLTANFRSVLERKMKIGENLLQTSNMENYTESLKDIGRLVYDAVFRGTGLEKVFTRGGFSIYIAGDARVNDIPFEISYDGAFIFENNFLAFRGDEGKRHETARVKRVLIIADPSGSFSGAYDEGLKLYDFFSAMGISVDFYSRDRLKDRLVDWFSQYDIVHFSGHSSPDDSSPAWDLGESHFTALDIAGAKRCPHLVFSCSCGNTLKLASSFLKAGVKNVVSSRWKITDGGVTDFVLCFYELLINNCEIGYAFNRAMCESYTGKNPVPLAFSLFGESRLIYEKSTA
;
A
#
# COMPACT_ATOMS: atom_id res chain seq x y z
N MET A 1 4.84 -4.48 -13.13
CA MET A 1 5.95 -3.98 -12.28
C MET A 1 6.90 -3.13 -13.12
N ALA A 2 7.78 -2.35 -12.49
CA ALA A 2 8.73 -1.46 -13.18
C ALA A 2 10.17 -1.85 -12.84
N TYR A 3 11.02 -1.99 -13.86
CA TYR A 3 12.41 -2.43 -13.72
C TYR A 3 13.35 -1.35 -14.23
N LEU A 4 14.45 -1.10 -13.51
CA LEU A 4 15.50 -0.22 -13.98
C LEU A 4 16.78 -1.00 -14.28
N ILE A 5 17.21 -0.92 -15.53
CA ILE A 5 18.35 -1.66 -16.05
C ILE A 5 19.42 -0.65 -16.44
N HIS A 6 20.62 -0.81 -15.89
CA HIS A 6 21.75 0.04 -16.24
C HIS A 6 22.26 -0.33 -17.63
N THR A 7 22.77 0.64 -18.39
CA THR A 7 23.33 0.46 -19.72
C THR A 7 24.25 1.64 -20.04
N ASP A 8 25.12 1.49 -21.03
CA ASP A 8 25.81 2.62 -21.67
C ASP A 8 24.98 3.12 -22.87
N GLU A 9 25.37 4.28 -23.43
CA GLU A 9 24.68 4.92 -24.57
C GLU A 9 24.62 3.99 -25.79
N ASN A 10 25.73 3.31 -26.08
CA ASN A 10 25.83 2.42 -27.23
C ASN A 10 24.87 1.23 -27.14
N ASN A 11 24.78 0.61 -25.96
CA ASN A 11 23.92 -0.52 -25.69
C ASN A 11 22.45 -0.08 -25.53
N LEU A 12 22.19 1.14 -25.06
CA LEU A 12 20.85 1.74 -25.07
C LEU A 12 20.34 1.84 -26.51
N VAL A 13 21.09 2.48 -27.40
CA VAL A 13 20.70 2.62 -28.82
C VAL A 13 20.49 1.26 -29.47
N LYS A 14 21.37 0.28 -29.20
CA LYS A 14 21.20 -1.10 -29.69
C LYS A 14 19.95 -1.77 -29.13
N THR A 15 19.63 -1.57 -27.86
CA THR A 15 18.41 -2.11 -27.22
C THR A 15 17.16 -1.59 -27.90
N LEU A 16 17.09 -0.28 -28.15
CA LEU A 16 15.94 0.34 -28.81
C LEU A 16 15.77 -0.15 -30.25
N LYS A 17 16.89 -0.32 -30.97
CA LYS A 17 16.88 -0.81 -32.35
C LYS A 17 16.51 -2.29 -32.47
N THR A 18 16.97 -3.11 -31.52
CA THR A 18 16.82 -4.56 -31.60
C THR A 18 15.64 -5.10 -30.81
N GLY A 19 15.06 -4.29 -29.91
CA GLY A 19 14.04 -4.73 -28.96
C GLY A 19 14.55 -5.80 -28.00
N LEU A 20 15.85 -5.80 -27.70
CA LEU A 20 16.49 -6.87 -26.93
C LEU A 20 17.30 -6.29 -25.79
N ILE A 21 17.19 -6.90 -24.62
CA ILE A 21 18.06 -6.63 -23.47
C ILE A 21 18.87 -7.89 -23.20
N ARG A 22 20.16 -7.74 -22.91
CA ARG A 22 20.98 -8.84 -22.36
C ARG A 22 21.75 -8.38 -21.15
N ILE A 23 21.64 -9.10 -20.05
CA ILE A 23 22.36 -8.80 -18.81
C ILE A 23 23.21 -9.99 -18.42
N PRO A 24 24.50 -9.81 -18.08
CA PRO A 24 25.32 -10.89 -17.55
C PRO A 24 24.61 -11.60 -16.38
N ARG A 25 24.63 -12.93 -16.38
CA ARG A 25 24.02 -13.75 -15.31
C ARG A 25 24.56 -13.38 -13.93
N SER A 26 25.82 -12.93 -13.84
CA SER A 26 26.42 -12.46 -12.59
C SER A 26 25.78 -11.18 -12.01
N LEU A 27 25.00 -10.44 -12.80
CA LEU A 27 24.34 -9.21 -12.36
C LEU A 27 22.83 -9.39 -12.14
N ILE A 28 22.29 -10.59 -12.39
CA ILE A 28 20.84 -10.78 -12.44
C ILE A 28 20.11 -10.54 -11.12
N GLU A 29 20.69 -10.95 -9.99
CA GLU A 29 20.09 -10.73 -8.66
C GLU A 29 19.87 -9.23 -8.39
N ARG A 30 20.77 -8.38 -8.92
CA ARG A 30 20.71 -6.93 -8.74
C ARG A 30 19.65 -6.24 -9.61
N PHE A 31 19.25 -6.88 -10.71
CA PHE A 31 18.27 -6.34 -11.65
C PHE A 31 16.93 -7.08 -11.63
N ASN A 32 16.85 -8.17 -10.87
CA ASN A 32 15.67 -9.00 -10.63
C ASN A 32 14.94 -9.43 -11.93
N ILE A 33 15.72 -9.74 -12.97
CA ILE A 33 15.19 -9.95 -14.33
C ILE A 33 14.30 -11.19 -14.40
N TYR A 34 14.53 -12.22 -13.58
CA TYR A 34 13.71 -13.43 -13.59
C TYR A 34 12.23 -13.17 -13.26
N GLN A 35 11.91 -12.02 -12.66
CA GLN A 35 10.55 -11.63 -12.35
C GLN A 35 9.88 -10.83 -13.47
N LEU A 36 10.62 -10.42 -14.51
CA LEU A 36 10.04 -9.72 -15.67
C LEU A 36 9.00 -10.61 -16.34
N ARG A 37 7.79 -10.09 -16.44
CA ARG A 37 6.66 -10.68 -17.14
C ARG A 37 6.33 -9.81 -18.34
N LYS A 38 5.71 -10.42 -19.35
CA LYS A 38 5.15 -9.68 -20.48
C LYS A 38 4.24 -8.54 -19.98
N GLY A 39 4.47 -7.34 -20.48
CA GLY A 39 3.73 -6.13 -20.13
C GLY A 39 4.39 -5.27 -19.03
N ASP A 40 5.40 -5.79 -18.33
CA ASP A 40 6.14 -5.02 -17.33
C ASP A 40 6.87 -3.83 -17.96
N ILE A 41 6.94 -2.72 -17.22
CA ILE A 41 7.59 -1.50 -17.67
C ILE A 41 9.10 -1.62 -17.44
N VAL A 42 9.88 -1.31 -18.45
CA VAL A 42 11.33 -1.31 -18.39
C VAL A 42 11.85 0.11 -18.55
N PHE A 43 12.80 0.46 -17.70
CA PHE A 43 13.57 1.70 -17.76
C PHE A 43 15.03 1.33 -18.03
N LEU A 44 15.68 2.07 -18.91
CA LEU A 44 17.10 1.92 -19.21
C LEU A 44 17.83 3.17 -18.72
N TYR A 45 18.75 3.00 -17.76
CA TYR A 45 19.61 4.07 -17.29
C TYR A 45 20.94 4.07 -18.02
N ASP A 46 21.17 5.09 -18.82
CA ASP A 46 22.46 5.43 -19.40
C ASP A 46 23.36 6.05 -18.33
N PHE A 47 24.29 5.26 -17.81
CA PHE A 47 25.21 5.72 -16.76
C PHE A 47 26.33 6.62 -17.30
N GLU A 48 26.59 6.66 -18.62
CA GLU A 48 27.61 7.53 -19.20
C GLU A 48 27.10 8.97 -19.27
N ASN A 49 25.84 9.11 -19.71
CA ASN A 49 25.21 10.41 -19.88
C ASN A 49 24.35 10.84 -18.68
N MET A 50 24.16 9.94 -17.70
CA MET A 50 23.27 10.12 -16.56
C MET A 50 21.87 10.48 -17.06
N LYS A 51 21.24 9.56 -17.81
CA LYS A 51 19.88 9.72 -18.35
C LYS A 51 19.08 8.43 -18.27
N ILE A 52 17.76 8.52 -18.06
CA ILE A 52 16.84 7.37 -18.13
C ILE A 52 15.96 7.44 -19.38
N ALA A 53 15.83 6.29 -20.06
CA ALA A 53 14.85 6.02 -21.10
C ALA A 53 13.71 5.13 -20.59
N GLY A 54 12.46 5.53 -20.85
CA GLY A 54 11.21 4.89 -20.39
C GLY A 54 10.07 5.93 -20.36
N PRO A 55 8.85 5.62 -19.91
CA PRO A 55 8.30 4.31 -19.47
C PRO A 55 7.72 3.47 -20.62
N PHE A 56 7.92 3.88 -21.88
CA PHE A 56 7.24 3.26 -23.03
C PHE A 56 7.91 1.97 -23.55
N ILE A 57 8.89 1.44 -22.81
CA ILE A 57 9.52 0.15 -23.09
C ILE A 57 8.81 -0.89 -22.24
N LYS A 58 8.22 -1.90 -22.87
CA LYS A 58 7.51 -2.98 -22.15
C LYS A 58 8.16 -4.32 -22.42
N SER A 59 8.27 -5.20 -21.44
CA SER A 59 8.67 -6.58 -21.69
C SER A 59 7.67 -7.28 -22.61
N SER A 60 8.14 -7.98 -23.63
CA SER A 60 7.28 -8.57 -24.68
C SER A 60 7.26 -10.10 -24.67
N GLU A 61 8.28 -10.75 -24.11
CA GLU A 61 8.48 -12.20 -24.10
C GLU A 61 9.16 -12.68 -22.80
N ASP A 62 9.12 -14.00 -22.57
CA ASP A 62 9.77 -14.64 -21.42
C ASP A 62 11.31 -14.47 -21.43
N VAL A 63 11.89 -14.61 -20.24
CA VAL A 63 13.32 -14.44 -19.98
C VAL A 63 14.09 -15.71 -20.34
N ASN A 64 15.12 -15.58 -21.19
CA ASN A 64 15.90 -16.70 -21.72
C ASN A 64 17.39 -16.61 -21.31
N GLU A 65 18.04 -17.75 -21.06
CA GLU A 65 19.50 -17.80 -20.86
C GLU A 65 20.25 -17.98 -22.19
N GLU A 66 21.19 -17.08 -22.46
CA GLU A 66 22.09 -17.11 -23.63
C GLU A 66 23.53 -17.39 -23.19
N LYS A 67 24.19 -18.35 -23.86
CA LYS A 67 25.59 -18.67 -23.64
C LYS A 67 26.45 -18.06 -24.76
N ASN A 68 27.42 -17.22 -24.38
CA ASN A 68 28.37 -16.55 -25.25
C ASN A 68 27.76 -15.85 -26.49
N PRO A 69 26.81 -14.91 -26.30
CA PRO A 69 26.21 -14.14 -27.38
C PRO A 69 27.26 -13.39 -28.20
N LYS A 70 27.20 -13.52 -29.53
CA LYS A 70 28.19 -12.95 -30.46
C LYS A 70 28.13 -11.43 -30.59
N SER A 71 27.00 -10.82 -30.25
CA SER A 71 26.78 -9.38 -30.37
C SER A 71 25.86 -8.87 -29.28
N GLY A 72 26.03 -7.59 -28.92
CA GLY A 72 25.16 -6.89 -27.99
C GLY A 72 23.74 -6.64 -28.53
N PRO A 73 22.90 -5.90 -27.79
CA PRO A 73 23.28 -5.10 -26.62
C PRO A 73 23.70 -5.92 -25.41
N PHE A 74 24.66 -5.41 -24.64
CA PHE A 74 25.15 -5.98 -23.37
C PHE A 74 24.87 -4.99 -22.24
N ASN A 75 23.64 -5.00 -21.74
CA ASN A 75 23.18 -4.13 -20.67
C ASN A 75 23.72 -4.60 -19.29
N GLY A 76 23.77 -3.68 -18.34
CA GLY A 76 24.44 -3.76 -17.05
C GLY A 76 25.54 -2.70 -16.93
N TYR A 77 26.24 -2.67 -15.79
CA TYR A 77 27.39 -1.79 -15.56
C TYR A 77 28.69 -2.60 -15.49
N GLY A 78 29.82 -1.96 -15.82
CA GLY A 78 31.16 -2.60 -15.86
C GLY A 78 31.49 -3.23 -17.21
N LYS A 79 32.49 -4.13 -17.27
CA LYS A 79 32.91 -4.83 -18.50
C LYS A 79 31.90 -5.93 -18.90
N THR A 80 30.65 -5.53 -19.13
CA THR A 80 29.53 -6.46 -19.40
C THR A 80 29.73 -7.26 -20.67
N GLY A 81 30.51 -6.79 -21.65
CA GLY A 81 30.77 -7.50 -22.92
C GLY A 81 31.74 -8.69 -22.83
N SER A 82 32.38 -8.94 -21.68
CA SER A 82 33.33 -10.06 -21.50
C SER A 82 32.76 -11.26 -20.73
N HIS A 83 31.45 -11.32 -20.51
CA HIS A 83 30.83 -12.41 -19.76
C HIS A 83 30.44 -13.57 -20.68
N TYR A 84 30.25 -14.76 -20.08
CA TYR A 84 29.99 -16.00 -20.83
C TYR A 84 28.52 -16.45 -20.78
N HIS A 85 27.77 -16.03 -19.77
CA HIS A 85 26.35 -16.33 -19.60
C HIS A 85 25.57 -15.03 -19.44
N TYR A 86 24.52 -14.87 -20.23
CA TYR A 86 23.61 -13.74 -20.20
C TYR A 86 22.19 -14.23 -20.03
N ILE A 87 21.38 -13.35 -19.48
CA ILE A 87 19.96 -13.50 -19.43
C ILE A 87 19.40 -12.42 -20.34
N SER A 88 18.52 -12.84 -21.23
CA SER A 88 17.99 -12.03 -22.31
C SER A 88 16.49 -11.98 -22.25
N THR A 89 15.92 -10.86 -22.65
CA THR A 89 14.48 -10.70 -22.78
C THR A 89 14.21 -9.71 -23.89
N ARG A 90 13.09 -9.92 -24.60
CA ARG A 90 12.64 -8.96 -25.60
C ARG A 90 11.81 -7.88 -24.95
N VAL A 91 11.97 -6.68 -25.47
CA VAL A 91 11.19 -5.51 -25.09
C VAL A 91 10.51 -4.93 -26.32
N ASP A 92 9.24 -4.62 -26.14
CA ASP A 92 8.44 -3.83 -27.05
C ASP A 92 8.78 -2.35 -26.87
N CYS A 93 9.44 -1.80 -27.88
CA CYS A 93 9.73 -0.39 -28.02
C CYS A 93 8.79 0.30 -29.03
N SER A 94 7.76 -0.37 -29.55
CA SER A 94 6.87 0.20 -30.58
C SER A 94 6.24 1.51 -30.12
N GLN A 95 5.78 1.59 -28.86
CA GLN A 95 5.24 2.82 -28.29
C GLN A 95 6.29 3.93 -28.13
N VAL A 96 7.58 3.60 -28.03
CA VAL A 96 8.66 4.60 -28.06
C VAL A 96 8.70 5.28 -29.43
N PHE A 97 8.55 4.52 -30.50
CA PHE A 97 8.65 5.01 -31.89
C PHE A 97 7.34 5.59 -32.42
N GLU A 98 6.19 5.02 -32.06
CA GLU A 98 4.86 5.46 -32.50
C GLU A 98 4.43 6.76 -31.83
N LYS A 99 4.77 6.96 -30.55
CA LYS A 99 4.11 8.00 -29.78
C LYS A 99 4.72 9.38 -29.94
N GLY A 100 6.05 9.57 -30.00
CA GLY A 100 6.66 10.90 -30.09
C GLY A 100 5.96 12.02 -29.29
N LEU A 101 5.38 11.70 -28.12
CA LEU A 101 4.21 12.45 -27.62
C LEU A 101 4.63 13.64 -26.74
N PRO A 102 4.01 14.83 -26.91
CA PRO A 102 4.30 16.04 -26.17
C PRO A 102 3.52 16.16 -24.85
N PHE A 103 4.26 16.51 -23.80
CA PHE A 103 4.08 17.74 -23.02
C PHE A 103 2.64 18.27 -22.91
N ARG A 104 1.89 17.80 -21.91
CA ARG A 104 0.72 18.54 -21.38
C ARG A 104 0.71 18.62 -19.86
N PHE A 105 1.88 18.77 -19.23
CA PHE A 105 2.02 19.32 -17.87
C PHE A 105 3.41 19.95 -17.71
N ALA A 106 3.65 21.08 -18.38
CA ALA A 106 4.57 22.15 -17.97
C ALA A 106 4.68 23.14 -19.13
N GLY A 107 4.73 24.45 -18.86
CA GLY A 107 4.82 25.47 -19.90
C GLY A 107 6.19 25.56 -20.57
N PHE A 108 6.57 24.62 -21.44
CA PHE A 108 7.76 24.73 -22.29
C PHE A 108 7.43 24.62 -23.78
N LYS A 109 8.16 25.39 -24.59
CA LYS A 109 7.95 25.59 -26.04
C LYS A 109 8.51 24.42 -26.87
N LYS A 110 7.90 24.24 -28.04
CA LYS A 110 8.16 23.20 -29.05
C LYS A 110 9.62 23.25 -29.55
N GLY A 111 10.35 22.14 -29.44
CA GLY A 111 11.72 21.99 -29.99
C GLY A 111 12.72 21.19 -29.16
N GLU A 112 12.37 20.64 -28.00
CA GLU A 112 13.28 19.82 -27.19
C GLU A 112 12.96 18.33 -27.32
N ASP A 113 13.91 17.57 -27.85
CA ASP A 113 13.91 16.12 -27.99
C ASP A 113 13.82 15.44 -26.61
N THR A 114 12.68 14.86 -26.23
CA THR A 114 12.57 14.15 -24.94
C THR A 114 12.37 12.65 -25.12
N PHE A 115 13.46 11.98 -25.48
CA PHE A 115 13.65 10.54 -25.25
C PHE A 115 14.20 10.25 -23.82
N PHE A 116 14.50 11.30 -23.05
CA PHE A 116 15.17 11.21 -21.75
C PHE A 116 14.45 12.03 -20.68
N LEU A 117 14.42 11.53 -19.45
CA LEU A 117 14.05 12.32 -18.27
C LEU A 117 15.06 13.46 -18.07
N LYS A 118 14.59 14.64 -17.64
CA LYS A 118 15.50 15.71 -17.21
C LYS A 118 16.21 15.22 -15.95
N LYS A 119 17.51 15.50 -15.81
CA LYS A 119 18.36 15.04 -14.69
C LYS A 119 17.77 15.25 -13.29
N LYS A 120 16.98 16.33 -13.10
CA LYS A 120 16.25 16.57 -11.84
C LYS A 120 15.14 15.56 -11.60
N ASP A 121 14.34 15.27 -12.63
CA ASP A 121 13.24 14.31 -12.58
C ASP A 121 13.77 12.88 -12.50
N GLU A 122 14.96 12.64 -13.09
CA GLU A 122 15.69 11.38 -13.01
C GLU A 122 16.16 11.05 -11.60
N SER A 123 16.79 11.99 -10.88
CA SER A 123 17.20 11.78 -9.50
C SER A 123 16.00 11.45 -8.59
N ILE A 124 14.89 12.16 -8.77
CA ILE A 124 13.64 11.91 -8.03
C ILE A 124 13.11 10.52 -8.38
N PHE A 125 13.10 10.17 -9.66
CA PHE A 125 12.64 8.86 -10.14
C PHE A 125 13.51 7.71 -9.60
N PHE A 126 14.83 7.86 -9.58
CA PHE A 126 15.76 6.89 -8.99
C PHE A 126 15.51 6.68 -7.50
N GLU A 127 15.27 7.77 -6.77
CA GLU A 127 14.98 7.72 -5.35
C GLU A 127 13.70 6.92 -5.10
N GLU A 128 12.63 7.22 -5.84
CA GLU A 128 11.36 6.51 -5.77
C GLU A 128 11.48 5.04 -6.19
N LEU A 129 12.21 4.76 -7.27
CA LEU A 129 12.41 3.41 -7.76
C LEU A 129 13.27 2.57 -6.81
N ASN A 130 14.27 3.18 -6.15
CA ASN A 130 15.03 2.52 -5.09
C ASN A 130 14.20 2.28 -3.82
N LYS A 131 13.28 3.17 -3.46
CA LYS A 131 12.32 2.95 -2.36
C LYS A 131 11.38 1.78 -2.64
N VAL A 132 10.98 1.61 -3.91
CA VAL A 132 10.08 0.53 -4.35
C VAL A 132 10.80 -0.81 -4.52
N ASN A 133 12.01 -0.82 -5.09
CA ASN A 133 12.70 -2.04 -5.52
C ASN A 133 13.69 -2.63 -4.51
N ASN A 134 14.10 -1.89 -3.49
CA ASN A 134 14.90 -2.49 -2.43
C ASN A 134 14.05 -3.41 -1.56
N GLU A 135 14.62 -4.57 -1.21
CA GLU A 135 14.03 -5.47 -0.21
C GLU A 135 13.80 -4.68 1.07
N LYS A 136 12.52 -4.46 1.40
CA LYS A 136 12.14 -3.63 2.54
C LYS A 136 12.61 -4.29 3.81
N ILE A 137 13.29 -3.53 4.66
CA ILE A 137 13.78 -4.03 5.94
C ILE A 137 12.54 -4.18 6.86
N PRO A 138 12.18 -5.40 7.30
CA PRO A 138 11.12 -5.59 8.26
C PRO A 138 11.56 -5.05 9.62
N LEU A 139 10.74 -4.17 10.19
CA LEU A 139 10.94 -3.59 11.51
C LEU A 139 9.69 -3.89 12.35
N ILE A 140 9.86 -4.69 13.41
CA ILE A 140 8.76 -4.93 14.36
C ILE A 140 8.98 -4.02 15.56
N ILE A 141 7.99 -3.20 15.88
CA ILE A 141 7.98 -2.32 17.04
C ILE A 141 6.90 -2.83 17.99
N ASN A 142 7.32 -3.58 19.02
CA ASN A 142 6.41 -4.07 20.04
C ASN A 142 6.28 -3.04 21.16
N ILE A 143 5.10 -2.49 21.34
CA ILE A 143 4.80 -1.41 22.29
C ILE A 143 3.94 -1.97 23.41
N SER A 144 4.38 -1.73 24.64
CA SER A 144 3.61 -2.04 25.85
C SER A 144 3.53 -0.81 26.73
N PHE A 145 2.42 -0.66 27.45
CA PHE A 145 2.23 0.44 28.39
C PHE A 145 2.07 -0.07 29.83
N SER A 146 2.65 0.64 30.80
CA SER A 146 2.48 0.42 32.23
C SER A 146 2.13 1.75 32.89
N GLY A 147 0.84 2.03 33.06
CA GLY A 147 0.38 3.36 33.42
C GLY A 147 0.69 4.37 32.31
N ASP A 148 1.39 5.45 32.66
CA ASP A 148 1.85 6.49 31.74
C ASP A 148 3.24 6.18 31.11
N ASP A 149 3.91 5.13 31.58
CA ASP A 149 5.18 4.69 31.00
C ASP A 149 4.93 3.75 29.81
N GLY A 150 5.67 3.94 28.72
CA GLY A 150 5.67 3.07 27.55
C GLY A 150 7.03 2.43 27.33
N ARG A 151 7.04 1.19 26.85
CA ARG A 151 8.24 0.50 26.40
C ARG A 151 8.04 0.04 24.96
N ALA A 152 8.98 0.40 24.10
CA ALA A 152 9.06 -0.09 22.73
C ALA A 152 10.28 -1.01 22.60
N THR A 153 10.04 -2.26 22.20
CA THR A 153 11.08 -3.18 21.77
C THR A 153 11.08 -3.22 20.25
N VAL A 154 12.20 -2.80 19.66
CA VAL A 154 12.41 -2.76 18.22
C VAL A 154 13.22 -3.98 17.81
N ILE A 155 12.71 -4.70 16.81
CA ILE A 155 13.34 -5.85 16.20
C ILE A 155 13.59 -5.52 14.73
N GLU A 156 14.83 -5.26 14.36
CA GLU A 156 15.25 -5.06 12.97
C GLU A 156 15.69 -6.41 12.39
N ILE A 157 14.99 -6.88 11.36
CA ILE A 157 15.27 -8.18 10.74
C ILE A 157 16.12 -7.96 9.49
N ASN A 158 17.44 -7.81 9.66
CA ASN A 158 18.36 -7.58 8.52
C ASN A 158 19.62 -8.45 8.61
N ARG A 159 19.68 -9.56 7.85
CA ARG A 159 20.84 -10.49 7.75
C ARG A 159 21.59 -10.72 9.09
N GLY A 160 20.82 -10.77 10.18
CA GLY A 160 21.27 -10.65 11.56
C GLY A 160 20.24 -9.85 12.36
N THR A 161 19.37 -10.54 13.11
CA THR A 161 18.32 -9.88 13.90
C THR A 161 18.95 -8.99 14.98
N GLN A 162 18.67 -7.69 14.95
CA GLN A 162 19.08 -6.77 15.99
C GLN A 162 17.89 -6.42 16.88
N PHE A 163 18.13 -6.45 18.19
CA PHE A 163 17.15 -6.05 19.21
C PHE A 163 17.60 -4.71 19.79
N SER A 164 16.67 -3.78 19.92
CA SER A 164 16.91 -2.52 20.62
C SER A 164 15.70 -2.18 21.46
N ASP A 165 15.93 -1.98 22.76
CA ASP A 165 14.90 -1.62 23.72
C ASP A 165 14.95 -0.13 24.01
N PHE A 166 13.79 0.52 23.93
CA PHE A 166 13.62 1.93 24.24
C PHE A 166 12.48 2.10 25.23
N THR A 167 12.69 2.97 26.20
CA THR A 167 11.66 3.38 27.15
C THR A 167 11.29 4.83 26.85
N PHE A 168 9.99 5.10 26.80
CA PHE A 168 9.47 6.45 26.61
C PHE A 168 8.41 6.74 27.66
N LYS A 169 8.24 8.02 28.01
CA LYS A 169 7.23 8.45 28.97
C LYS A 169 6.16 9.22 28.24
N LEU A 170 4.92 8.76 28.34
CA LEU A 170 3.81 9.61 27.95
C LEU A 170 3.65 10.68 29.03
N THR A 171 3.42 11.93 28.62
CA THR A 171 3.05 12.96 29.58
C THR A 171 1.71 12.57 30.22
N ALA A 172 1.48 12.98 31.47
CA ALA A 172 0.24 12.67 32.20
C ALA A 172 -1.05 13.12 31.45
N ASN A 173 -0.92 14.04 30.49
CA ASN A 173 -2.02 14.53 29.65
C ASN A 173 -1.94 14.08 28.18
N PHE A 174 -0.98 13.25 27.78
CA PHE A 174 -0.80 12.87 26.37
C PHE A 174 -2.10 12.34 25.75
N ARG A 175 -2.74 11.38 26.45
CA ARG A 175 -3.98 10.75 25.98
C ARG A 175 -5.12 11.76 25.84
N SER A 176 -5.35 12.59 26.85
CA SER A 176 -6.43 13.58 26.81
C SER A 176 -6.19 14.66 25.75
N VAL A 177 -4.94 15.05 25.51
CA VAL A 177 -4.57 15.97 24.42
C VAL A 177 -4.78 15.31 23.06
N LEU A 178 -4.34 14.05 22.90
CA LEU A 178 -4.51 13.28 21.67
C LEU A 178 -5.99 13.12 21.33
N GLU A 179 -6.81 12.66 22.27
CA GLU A 179 -8.26 12.51 22.12
C GLU A 179 -8.92 13.84 21.72
N ARG A 180 -8.54 14.95 22.37
CA ARG A 180 -9.07 16.28 22.04
C ARG A 180 -8.70 16.69 20.62
N LYS A 181 -7.45 16.49 20.19
CA LYS A 181 -7.01 16.81 18.83
C LYS A 181 -7.67 15.90 17.79
N MET A 182 -7.83 14.60 18.08
CA MET A 182 -8.56 13.68 17.22
C MET A 182 -10.02 14.10 17.02
N LYS A 183 -10.70 14.55 18.08
CA LYS A 183 -12.06 15.09 17.99
C LYS A 183 -12.14 16.37 17.16
N ILE A 184 -11.14 17.25 17.25
CA ILE A 184 -11.04 18.43 16.39
C ILE A 184 -10.86 18.00 14.93
N GLY A 185 -9.95 17.05 14.66
CA GLY A 185 -9.73 16.50 13.32
C GLY A 185 -10.99 15.88 12.73
N GLU A 186 -11.73 15.08 13.51
CA GLU A 186 -13.02 14.51 13.07
C GLU A 186 -14.03 15.60 12.70
N ASN A 187 -14.19 16.64 13.52
CA ASN A 187 -15.09 17.76 13.20
C ASN A 187 -14.68 18.50 11.91
N LEU A 188 -13.37 18.67 11.68
CA LEU A 188 -12.86 19.31 10.47
C LEU A 188 -13.10 18.47 9.21
N LEU A 189 -12.92 17.15 9.32
CA LEU A 189 -13.26 16.19 8.28
C LEU A 189 -14.76 16.27 7.97
N GLN A 190 -15.61 16.24 9.00
CA GLN A 190 -17.07 16.34 8.88
C GLN A 190 -17.58 17.64 8.25
N THR A 191 -16.88 18.75 8.48
CA THR A 191 -17.21 20.06 7.89
C THR A 191 -16.55 20.29 6.53
N SER A 192 -15.94 19.25 5.94
CA SER A 192 -15.22 19.30 4.67
C SER A 192 -14.10 20.35 4.62
N ASN A 193 -13.53 20.70 5.78
CA ASN A 193 -12.44 21.68 5.88
C ASN A 193 -11.07 20.98 5.71
N MET A 194 -10.78 20.57 4.48
CA MET A 194 -9.66 19.67 4.17
C MET A 194 -8.27 20.26 4.46
N GLU A 195 -8.10 21.57 4.30
CA GLU A 195 -6.82 22.24 4.61
C GLU A 195 -6.54 22.21 6.12
N ASN A 196 -7.50 22.65 6.93
CA ASN A 196 -7.34 22.60 8.39
C ASN A 196 -7.32 21.17 8.93
N TYR A 197 -8.04 20.24 8.30
CA TYR A 197 -7.96 18.82 8.66
C TYR A 197 -6.55 18.28 8.43
N THR A 198 -5.92 18.61 7.30
CA THR A 198 -4.52 18.23 7.02
C THR A 198 -3.56 18.79 8.08
N GLU A 199 -3.69 20.06 8.45
CA GLU A 199 -2.87 20.64 9.52
C GLU A 199 -3.14 19.99 10.89
N SER A 200 -4.40 19.66 11.19
CA SER A 200 -4.75 18.92 12.40
C SER A 200 -4.12 17.53 12.43
N LEU A 201 -4.03 16.83 11.29
CA LEU A 201 -3.35 15.54 11.19
C LEU A 201 -1.85 15.67 11.42
N LYS A 202 -1.20 16.70 10.85
CA LYS A 202 0.22 16.98 11.12
C LYS A 202 0.47 17.25 12.60
N ASP A 203 -0.42 18.01 13.24
CA ASP A 203 -0.36 18.31 14.66
C ASP A 203 -0.50 17.07 15.55
N ILE A 204 -1.43 16.18 15.22
CA ILE A 204 -1.58 14.87 15.89
C ILE A 204 -0.31 14.04 15.65
N GLY A 205 0.18 14.01 14.41
CA GLY A 205 1.37 13.29 14.02
C GLY A 205 2.62 13.71 14.77
N ARG A 206 2.83 15.02 14.96
CA ARG A 206 3.95 15.57 15.74
C ARG A 206 3.83 15.18 17.21
N LEU A 207 2.62 15.23 17.77
CA LEU A 207 2.38 14.80 19.15
C LEU A 207 2.75 13.32 19.36
N VAL A 208 2.35 12.45 18.43
CA VAL A 208 2.71 11.01 18.48
C VAL A 208 4.21 10.81 18.30
N TYR A 209 4.82 11.50 17.32
CA TYR A 209 6.26 11.41 17.07
C TYR A 209 7.08 11.84 18.28
N ASP A 210 6.76 12.98 18.87
CA ASP A 210 7.48 13.54 20.02
C ASP A 210 7.33 12.69 21.27
N ALA A 211 6.18 12.05 21.47
CA ALA A 211 5.92 11.24 22.65
C ALA A 211 6.51 9.82 22.54
N VAL A 212 6.55 9.23 21.34
CA VAL A 212 6.88 7.81 21.17
C VAL A 212 8.20 7.59 20.44
N PHE A 213 8.49 8.34 19.39
CA PHE A 213 9.63 8.08 18.50
C PHE A 213 10.83 8.97 18.75
N ARG A 214 10.62 10.20 19.23
CA ARG A 214 11.72 11.15 19.49
C ARG A 214 12.67 10.61 20.56
N GLY A 215 13.95 10.54 20.23
CA GLY A 215 15.01 10.04 21.13
C GLY A 215 15.11 8.51 21.18
N THR A 216 14.38 7.78 20.33
CA THR A 216 14.46 6.31 20.25
C THR A 216 15.51 5.82 19.26
N GLY A 217 16.21 6.69 18.52
CA GLY A 217 17.12 6.26 17.47
C GLY A 217 16.41 5.74 16.21
N LEU A 218 15.07 5.74 16.19
CA LEU A 218 14.24 5.40 15.03
C LEU A 218 14.11 6.54 14.03
N GLU A 219 14.64 7.74 14.29
CA GLU A 219 14.57 8.90 13.38
C GLU A 219 15.16 8.57 12.00
N LYS A 220 16.16 7.67 11.95
CA LYS A 220 16.73 7.13 10.71
C LYS A 220 15.69 6.38 9.85
N VAL A 221 14.69 5.75 10.46
CA VAL A 221 13.61 5.01 9.77
C VAL A 221 12.69 5.99 9.06
N PHE A 222 12.35 7.09 9.73
CA PHE A 222 11.52 8.16 9.16
C PHE A 222 12.22 8.86 8.00
N THR A 223 13.50 9.19 8.17
CA THR A 223 14.27 9.98 7.21
C THR A 223 14.80 9.16 6.02
N ARG A 224 15.24 7.92 6.24
CA ARG A 224 15.79 7.07 5.17
C ARG A 224 14.69 6.45 4.30
N GLY A 225 13.55 6.08 4.91
CA GLY A 225 12.51 5.32 4.22
C GLY A 225 12.92 3.88 3.86
N GLY A 226 11.98 3.14 3.27
CA GLY A 226 12.19 1.79 2.77
C GLY A 226 11.99 0.67 3.81
N PHE A 227 11.33 0.96 4.93
CA PHE A 227 11.01 -0.03 5.95
C PHE A 227 9.57 -0.54 5.83
N SER A 228 9.38 -1.82 6.16
CA SER A 228 8.07 -2.38 6.48
C SER A 228 7.92 -2.44 7.99
N ILE A 229 7.17 -1.48 8.54
CA ILE A 229 7.00 -1.25 9.97
C ILE A 229 5.74 -1.98 10.46
N TYR A 230 5.92 -2.87 11.42
CA TYR A 230 4.85 -3.59 12.09
C TYR A 230 4.74 -3.08 13.51
N ILE A 231 3.65 -2.35 13.79
CA ILE A 231 3.32 -1.94 15.15
C ILE A 231 2.58 -3.10 15.82
N ALA A 232 3.09 -3.57 16.96
CA ALA A 232 2.48 -4.65 17.74
C ALA A 232 2.33 -4.21 19.19
N GLY A 233 1.38 -4.80 19.92
CA GLY A 233 1.20 -4.58 21.35
C GLY A 233 -0.22 -4.84 21.82
N ASP A 234 -0.54 -4.35 23.01
CA ASP A 234 -1.89 -4.49 23.57
C ASP A 234 -2.91 -3.56 22.91
N ALA A 235 -4.19 -3.68 23.27
CA ALA A 235 -5.28 -2.93 22.66
C ALA A 235 -5.07 -1.39 22.67
N ARG A 236 -4.32 -0.85 23.62
CA ARG A 236 -4.03 0.60 23.74
C ARG A 236 -3.14 1.12 22.62
N VAL A 237 -2.40 0.24 21.95
CA VAL A 237 -1.60 0.59 20.76
C VAL A 237 -2.51 1.00 19.60
N ASN A 238 -3.68 0.38 19.48
CA ASN A 238 -4.64 0.72 18.41
C ASN A 238 -5.21 2.13 18.57
N ASP A 239 -5.22 2.70 19.79
CA ASP A 239 -5.74 4.04 20.06
C ASP A 239 -4.80 5.14 19.52
N ILE A 240 -3.52 4.82 19.28
CA ILE A 240 -2.52 5.78 18.83
C ILE A 240 -2.39 5.69 17.29
N PRO A 241 -2.54 6.81 16.56
CA PRO A 241 -2.51 6.81 15.10
C PRO A 241 -1.07 6.90 14.58
N PHE A 242 -0.28 5.84 14.77
CA PHE A 242 1.13 5.80 14.36
C PHE A 242 1.34 6.06 12.87
N GLU A 243 0.39 5.68 12.03
CA GLU A 243 0.36 5.88 10.57
C GLU A 243 0.52 7.35 10.15
N ILE A 244 0.04 8.30 10.95
CA ILE A 244 0.15 9.74 10.67
C ILE A 244 1.24 10.41 11.51
N SER A 245 2.15 9.66 12.12
CA SER A 245 3.31 10.25 12.82
C SER A 245 4.07 11.17 11.85
N TYR A 246 4.40 12.38 12.30
CA TYR A 246 4.87 13.45 11.41
C TYR A 246 6.15 14.10 11.95
N ASP A 247 7.22 14.07 11.15
CA ASP A 247 8.46 14.82 11.35
C ASP A 247 8.97 15.33 9.99
N GLY A 248 8.54 16.53 9.60
CA GLY A 248 8.76 17.08 8.25
C GLY A 248 7.87 16.45 7.17
N ALA A 249 7.67 15.13 7.23
CA ALA A 249 6.76 14.33 6.40
C ALA A 249 6.04 13.28 7.26
N PHE A 250 4.94 12.72 6.77
CA PHE A 250 4.29 11.59 7.41
C PHE A 250 5.11 10.30 7.24
N ILE A 251 5.09 9.42 8.24
CA ILE A 251 5.85 8.16 8.20
C ILE A 251 5.47 7.27 7.01
N PHE A 252 4.19 7.29 6.60
CA PHE A 252 3.69 6.48 5.49
C PHE A 252 4.26 6.93 4.12
N GLU A 253 4.72 8.17 3.99
CA GLU A 253 5.22 8.69 2.70
C GLU A 253 6.50 7.98 2.26
N ASN A 254 7.30 7.50 3.21
CA ASN A 254 8.56 6.82 2.94
C ASN A 254 8.62 5.37 3.46
N ASN A 255 7.60 4.92 4.21
CA ASN A 255 7.56 3.60 4.84
C ASN A 255 6.17 2.96 4.77
N PHE A 256 6.11 1.65 4.92
CA PHE A 256 4.86 0.91 5.04
C PHE A 256 4.57 0.69 6.52
N LEU A 257 3.35 0.95 6.97
CA LEU A 257 2.94 0.72 8.35
C LEU A 257 1.71 -0.18 8.39
N ALA A 258 1.74 -1.19 9.24
CA ALA A 258 0.59 -2.03 9.55
C ALA A 258 0.58 -2.40 11.04
N PHE A 259 -0.62 -2.59 11.57
CA PHE A 259 -0.83 -3.05 12.95
C PHE A 259 -0.95 -4.57 12.97
N ARG A 260 -0.04 -5.25 13.66
CA ARG A 260 0.05 -6.71 13.62
C ARG A 260 -1.05 -7.36 14.46
N GLY A 261 -1.74 -8.35 13.88
CA GLY A 261 -2.53 -9.34 14.63
C GLY A 261 -1.64 -10.45 15.22
N ASP A 262 -2.20 -11.33 16.06
CA ASP A 262 -1.44 -12.39 16.77
C ASP A 262 -0.46 -13.17 15.86
N GLU A 263 0.70 -13.51 16.44
CA GLU A 263 1.89 -13.95 15.71
C GLU A 263 1.73 -15.28 14.98
N GLY A 264 2.33 -15.41 13.79
CA GLY A 264 2.96 -16.68 13.42
C GLY A 264 2.87 -17.22 11.99
N LYS A 265 2.48 -16.45 10.97
CA LYS A 265 2.40 -17.03 9.60
C LYS A 265 3.32 -16.34 8.59
N ARG A 266 4.03 -17.19 7.83
CA ARG A 266 4.93 -16.84 6.72
C ARG A 266 4.15 -16.18 5.59
N HIS A 267 4.87 -15.64 4.62
CA HIS A 267 4.39 -15.32 3.27
C HIS A 267 3.32 -16.31 2.80
N GLU A 268 2.08 -15.86 2.86
CA GLU A 268 0.93 -16.60 2.38
C GLU A 268 0.35 -15.86 1.18
N THR A 269 -0.10 -16.64 0.20
CA THR A 269 -0.92 -16.12 -0.89
C THR A 269 -2.38 -16.36 -0.54
N ALA A 270 -3.20 -15.32 -0.57
CA ALA A 270 -4.65 -15.42 -0.51
C ALA A 270 -5.21 -15.44 -1.93
N ARG A 271 -5.90 -16.52 -2.30
CA ARG A 271 -6.63 -16.56 -3.57
C ARG A 271 -7.92 -15.77 -3.45
N VAL A 272 -8.20 -14.94 -4.45
CA VAL A 272 -9.42 -14.13 -4.55
C VAL A 272 -10.27 -14.66 -5.70
N LYS A 273 -11.38 -15.30 -5.36
CA LYS A 273 -12.38 -15.82 -6.31
C LYS A 273 -13.74 -15.15 -6.10
N ARG A 274 -14.10 -14.86 -4.85
CA ARG A 274 -15.41 -14.30 -4.49
C ARG A 274 -15.25 -13.06 -3.61
N VAL A 275 -15.94 -11.99 -3.97
CA VAL A 275 -16.03 -10.73 -3.23
C VAL A 275 -17.48 -10.48 -2.86
N LEU A 276 -17.74 -10.15 -1.59
CA LEU A 276 -19.02 -9.64 -1.12
C LEU A 276 -18.91 -8.14 -0.92
N ILE A 277 -19.82 -7.38 -1.53
CA ILE A 277 -19.95 -5.94 -1.33
C ILE A 277 -21.28 -5.68 -0.62
N ILE A 278 -21.20 -5.06 0.56
CA ILE A 278 -22.33 -4.60 1.36
C ILE A 278 -22.24 -3.07 1.37
N ALA A 279 -23.21 -2.40 0.77
CA ALA A 279 -23.17 -0.97 0.53
C ALA A 279 -24.52 -0.33 0.81
N ASP A 280 -24.57 0.65 1.71
CA ASP A 280 -25.80 1.35 2.13
C ASP A 280 -26.96 0.40 2.50
N PRO A 281 -26.75 -0.56 3.42
CA PRO A 281 -27.80 -1.54 3.77
C PRO A 281 -29.05 -0.87 4.38
N SER A 282 -28.88 0.23 5.11
CA SER A 282 -29.96 1.03 5.70
C SER A 282 -30.69 1.95 4.71
N GLY A 283 -30.13 2.15 3.50
CA GLY A 283 -30.66 3.10 2.51
C GLY A 283 -30.56 4.57 2.92
N SER A 284 -29.69 4.89 3.88
CA SER A 284 -29.53 6.24 4.45
C SER A 284 -28.31 6.98 3.90
N PHE A 285 -27.49 6.33 3.08
CA PHE A 285 -26.17 6.82 2.71
C PHE A 285 -25.81 6.51 1.24
N SER A 286 -26.34 7.33 0.33
CA SER A 286 -26.16 7.17 -1.13
C SER A 286 -24.70 7.10 -1.59
N GLY A 287 -23.77 7.76 -0.90
CA GLY A 287 -22.34 7.68 -1.22
C GLY A 287 -21.76 6.26 -1.08
N ALA A 288 -22.21 5.49 -0.09
CA ALA A 288 -21.81 4.09 0.05
C ALA A 288 -22.39 3.23 -1.08
N TYR A 289 -23.64 3.48 -1.46
CA TYR A 289 -24.26 2.77 -2.58
C TYR A 289 -23.47 2.97 -3.88
N ASP A 290 -23.10 4.22 -4.19
CA ASP A 290 -22.31 4.58 -5.37
C ASP A 290 -20.90 3.96 -5.35
N GLU A 291 -20.24 3.96 -4.18
CA GLU A 291 -18.96 3.27 -3.97
C GLU A 291 -19.10 1.77 -4.27
N GLY A 292 -20.14 1.15 -3.72
CA GLY A 292 -20.39 -0.28 -3.91
C GLY A 292 -20.68 -0.66 -5.36
N LEU A 293 -21.43 0.17 -6.11
CA LEU A 293 -21.63 -0.04 -7.55
C LEU A 293 -20.32 0.02 -8.35
N LYS A 294 -19.48 1.03 -8.08
CA LYS A 294 -18.17 1.16 -8.74
C LYS A 294 -17.28 -0.04 -8.46
N LEU A 295 -17.30 -0.56 -7.22
CA LEU A 295 -16.55 -1.75 -6.85
C LEU A 295 -17.12 -3.01 -7.51
N TYR A 296 -18.44 -3.13 -7.64
CA TYR A 296 -19.07 -4.22 -8.35
C TYR A 296 -18.60 -4.27 -9.81
N ASP A 297 -18.63 -3.14 -10.50
CA ASP A 297 -18.16 -3.03 -11.89
C ASP A 297 -16.67 -3.35 -12.00
N PHE A 298 -15.85 -2.80 -11.09
CA PHE A 298 -14.41 -3.05 -11.03
C PHE A 298 -14.08 -4.54 -10.90
N PHE A 299 -14.61 -5.22 -9.87
CA PHE A 299 -14.30 -6.63 -9.64
C PHE A 299 -14.90 -7.54 -10.74
N SER A 300 -16.07 -7.20 -11.26
CA SER A 300 -16.70 -7.92 -12.37
C SER A 300 -15.87 -7.81 -13.65
N ALA A 301 -15.36 -6.63 -13.99
CA ALA A 301 -14.45 -6.42 -15.11
C ALA A 301 -13.14 -7.21 -14.94
N MET A 302 -12.73 -7.42 -13.69
CA MET A 302 -11.60 -8.28 -13.33
C MET A 302 -11.96 -9.76 -13.31
N GLY A 303 -13.16 -10.18 -13.73
CA GLY A 303 -13.55 -11.60 -13.80
C GLY A 303 -13.59 -12.31 -12.45
N ILE A 304 -13.78 -11.56 -11.36
CA ILE A 304 -13.97 -12.07 -10.01
C ILE A 304 -15.48 -12.21 -9.77
N SER A 305 -15.92 -13.26 -9.07
CA SER A 305 -17.34 -13.42 -8.73
C SER A 305 -17.70 -12.39 -7.66
N VAL A 306 -18.68 -11.55 -7.94
CA VAL A 306 -19.09 -10.48 -7.01
C VAL A 306 -20.56 -10.63 -6.67
N ASP A 307 -20.85 -10.64 -5.38
CA ASP A 307 -22.19 -10.51 -4.85
C ASP A 307 -22.35 -9.10 -4.25
N PHE A 308 -23.31 -8.32 -4.75
CA PHE A 308 -23.57 -6.95 -4.30
C PHE A 308 -24.87 -6.87 -3.52
N TYR A 309 -24.86 -6.15 -2.41
CA TYR A 309 -25.98 -6.04 -1.51
C TYR A 309 -26.15 -4.66 -0.88
N SER A 310 -27.39 -4.18 -0.83
CA SER A 310 -27.73 -2.81 -0.40
C SER A 310 -29.11 -2.65 0.27
N ARG A 311 -29.57 -3.63 1.06
CA ARG A 311 -30.92 -3.59 1.69
C ARG A 311 -30.87 -4.03 3.16
N ASP A 312 -32.00 -4.06 3.86
CA ASP A 312 -32.04 -4.24 5.33
C ASP A 312 -32.45 -5.65 5.83
N ARG A 313 -32.18 -6.73 5.08
CA ARG A 313 -32.67 -8.09 5.45
C ARG A 313 -31.62 -9.18 5.36
N LEU A 314 -30.60 -9.12 6.23
CA LEU A 314 -29.43 -9.96 6.02
C LEU A 314 -28.70 -10.57 7.21
N LYS A 315 -28.99 -10.26 8.48
CA LYS A 315 -28.11 -10.72 9.56
C LYS A 315 -27.83 -12.23 9.53
N ASP A 316 -28.85 -13.07 9.48
CA ASP A 316 -28.68 -14.53 9.48
C ASP A 316 -27.98 -15.04 8.21
N ARG A 317 -28.29 -14.45 7.05
CA ARG A 317 -27.65 -14.82 5.78
C ARG A 317 -26.20 -14.38 5.71
N LEU A 318 -25.86 -13.24 6.31
CA LEU A 318 -24.49 -12.72 6.34
C LEU A 318 -23.56 -13.65 7.09
N VAL A 319 -24.02 -14.27 8.18
CA VAL A 319 -23.21 -15.26 8.92
C VAL A 319 -22.84 -16.42 8.00
N ASP A 320 -23.81 -17.00 7.29
CA ASP A 320 -23.58 -18.10 6.35
C ASP A 320 -22.70 -17.68 5.16
N TRP A 321 -22.89 -16.45 4.69
CA TRP A 321 -22.19 -15.87 3.56
C TRP A 321 -20.76 -15.53 3.88
N PHE A 322 -20.46 -14.99 5.07
CA PHE A 322 -19.13 -14.51 5.45
C PHE A 322 -18.05 -15.57 5.22
N SER A 323 -18.37 -16.84 5.46
CA SER A 323 -17.47 -17.98 5.29
C SER A 323 -17.19 -18.39 3.83
N GLN A 324 -17.96 -17.87 2.87
CA GLN A 324 -17.91 -18.22 1.45
C GLN A 324 -17.10 -17.23 0.60
N TYR A 325 -16.78 -16.06 1.14
CA TYR A 325 -16.07 -15.01 0.41
C TYR A 325 -14.60 -14.93 0.82
N ASP A 326 -13.78 -14.47 -0.12
CA ASP A 326 -12.35 -14.24 0.12
C ASP A 326 -12.13 -12.80 0.61
N ILE A 327 -12.98 -11.87 0.15
CA ILE A 327 -12.97 -10.45 0.53
C ILE A 327 -14.41 -10.03 0.85
N VAL A 328 -14.57 -9.27 1.93
CA VAL A 328 -15.81 -8.56 2.26
C VAL A 328 -15.52 -7.07 2.29
N HIS A 329 -16.24 -6.30 1.50
CA HIS A 329 -16.24 -4.84 1.52
C HIS A 329 -17.55 -4.34 2.13
N PHE A 330 -17.46 -3.52 3.17
CA PHE A 330 -18.59 -2.87 3.80
C PHE A 330 -18.46 -1.36 3.65
N SER A 331 -19.51 -0.71 3.16
CA SER A 331 -19.63 0.73 3.06
C SER A 331 -20.98 1.17 3.66
N GLY A 332 -20.95 1.96 4.72
CA GLY A 332 -22.16 2.32 5.48
C GLY A 332 -21.88 2.82 6.89
N HIS A 333 -22.88 2.74 7.77
CA HIS A 333 -22.75 3.18 9.15
C HIS A 333 -22.25 2.05 10.06
N SER A 334 -21.61 2.45 11.17
CA SER A 334 -21.37 1.55 12.31
C SER A 334 -22.24 1.99 13.48
N SER A 335 -22.57 1.03 14.35
CA SER A 335 -23.30 1.30 15.60
C SER A 335 -22.62 2.43 16.39
N PRO A 336 -23.39 3.40 16.91
CA PRO A 336 -22.87 4.44 17.78
C PRO A 336 -22.47 3.91 19.17
N ASP A 337 -22.80 2.66 19.52
CA ASP A 337 -22.47 2.07 20.81
C ASP A 337 -21.01 1.56 20.86
N ASP A 338 -20.18 2.28 21.61
CA ASP A 338 -18.78 1.97 21.92
C ASP A 338 -18.55 0.62 22.60
N SER A 339 -19.56 0.09 23.30
CA SER A 339 -19.47 -1.14 24.07
C SER A 339 -19.65 -2.39 23.21
N SER A 340 -20.34 -2.26 22.07
CA SER A 340 -20.57 -3.34 21.11
C SER A 340 -20.43 -2.82 19.66
N PRO A 341 -19.20 -2.59 19.18
CA PRO A 341 -18.96 -2.12 17.83
C PRO A 341 -19.55 -3.08 16.79
N ALA A 342 -20.33 -2.55 15.87
CA ALA A 342 -21.04 -3.33 14.86
C ALA A 342 -21.18 -2.53 13.56
N TRP A 343 -21.29 -3.22 12.44
CA TRP A 343 -21.88 -2.64 11.24
C TRP A 343 -23.39 -2.47 11.43
N ASP A 344 -23.89 -1.30 11.08
CA ASP A 344 -25.32 -1.03 11.03
C ASP A 344 -25.86 -1.54 9.68
N LEU A 345 -26.80 -2.46 9.75
CA LEU A 345 -27.49 -3.00 8.58
C LEU A 345 -28.88 -2.39 8.39
N GLY A 346 -29.31 -1.49 9.29
CA GLY A 346 -30.65 -0.91 9.40
C GLY A 346 -31.41 -1.44 10.63
N GLU A 347 -32.34 -2.36 10.44
CA GLU A 347 -33.09 -3.06 11.49
C GLU A 347 -32.22 -4.02 12.33
N SER A 348 -30.97 -4.28 11.92
CA SER A 348 -30.07 -5.22 12.58
C SER A 348 -28.61 -4.76 12.59
N HIS A 349 -27.80 -5.40 13.45
CA HIS A 349 -26.38 -5.11 13.62
C HIS A 349 -25.52 -6.35 13.40
N PHE A 350 -24.37 -6.18 12.74
CA PHE A 350 -23.40 -7.25 12.47
C PHE A 350 -22.08 -7.00 13.18
N THR A 351 -21.64 -7.97 13.98
CA THR A 351 -20.48 -7.90 14.87
C THR A 351 -19.49 -9.02 14.57
N ALA A 352 -18.28 -8.92 15.13
CA ALA A 352 -17.33 -10.03 15.06
C ALA A 352 -17.80 -11.29 15.81
N LEU A 353 -18.72 -11.18 16.78
CA LEU A 353 -19.29 -12.34 17.47
C LEU A 353 -20.18 -13.17 16.55
N ASP A 354 -20.82 -12.54 15.56
CA ASP A 354 -21.69 -13.24 14.61
C ASP A 354 -20.89 -14.22 13.73
N ILE A 355 -19.57 -14.04 13.62
CA ILE A 355 -18.66 -14.94 12.89
C ILE A 355 -17.70 -15.70 13.81
N ALA A 356 -17.83 -15.54 15.13
CA ALA A 356 -16.98 -16.23 16.10
C ALA A 356 -17.28 -17.74 16.03
N GLY A 357 -16.31 -18.50 15.51
CA GLY A 357 -16.47 -19.94 15.26
C GLY A 357 -16.89 -20.31 13.84
N ALA A 358 -16.91 -19.35 12.90
CA ALA A 358 -17.03 -19.66 11.48
C ALA A 358 -15.91 -20.62 11.04
N LYS A 359 -16.25 -21.63 10.23
CA LYS A 359 -15.28 -22.61 9.71
C LYS A 359 -14.16 -21.97 8.89
N ARG A 360 -14.48 -20.83 8.26
CA ARG A 360 -13.61 -20.04 7.42
C ARG A 360 -14.01 -18.57 7.56
N CYS A 361 -13.01 -17.69 7.58
CA CYS A 361 -13.19 -16.25 7.50
C CYS A 361 -12.62 -15.72 6.18
N PRO A 362 -13.11 -14.57 5.69
CA PRO A 362 -12.49 -13.88 4.58
C PRO A 362 -11.04 -13.52 4.93
N HIS A 363 -10.21 -13.45 3.88
CA HIS A 363 -8.83 -13.02 4.02
C HIS A 363 -8.76 -11.51 4.31
N LEU A 364 -9.68 -10.74 3.73
CA LEU A 364 -9.76 -9.29 3.89
C LEU A 364 -11.18 -8.84 4.23
N VAL A 365 -11.28 -8.00 5.25
CA VAL A 365 -12.45 -7.14 5.47
C VAL A 365 -12.03 -5.69 5.24
N PHE A 366 -12.74 -4.98 4.37
CA PHE A 366 -12.57 -3.54 4.20
C PHE A 366 -13.83 -2.84 4.74
N SER A 367 -13.68 -2.03 5.78
CA SER A 367 -14.76 -1.34 6.48
C SER A 367 -14.68 0.16 6.24
N CYS A 368 -15.42 0.64 5.25
CA CYS A 368 -15.65 2.05 4.96
C CYS A 368 -16.84 2.54 5.80
N SER A 369 -16.60 2.77 7.10
CA SER A 369 -17.68 3.02 8.06
C SER A 369 -17.32 4.03 9.15
N CYS A 370 -18.29 4.77 9.67
CA CYS A 370 -18.03 5.84 10.63
C CYS A 370 -17.99 5.35 12.09
N GLY A 371 -16.90 5.64 12.82
CA GLY A 371 -16.82 5.50 14.28
C GLY A 371 -16.58 4.08 14.80
N ASN A 372 -15.84 3.95 15.91
CA ASN A 372 -15.55 2.69 16.64
C ASN A 372 -14.91 1.55 15.84
N THR A 373 -14.43 1.84 14.64
CA THR A 373 -14.07 0.79 13.70
C THR A 373 -12.76 0.08 14.04
N LEU A 374 -11.88 0.66 14.86
CA LEU A 374 -10.62 0.00 15.26
C LEU A 374 -10.88 -1.14 16.26
N LYS A 375 -11.83 -0.93 17.18
CA LYS A 375 -12.31 -1.99 18.08
C LYS A 375 -12.99 -3.09 17.27
N LEU A 376 -13.79 -2.71 16.27
CA LEU A 376 -14.42 -3.65 15.34
C LEU A 376 -13.39 -4.43 14.51
N ALA A 377 -12.38 -3.74 13.96
CA ALA A 377 -11.29 -4.33 13.20
C ALA A 377 -10.47 -5.32 14.04
N SER A 378 -10.11 -4.93 15.27
CA SER A 378 -9.45 -5.83 16.23
C SER A 378 -10.31 -7.05 16.54
N SER A 379 -11.64 -6.88 16.63
CA SER A 379 -12.56 -7.99 16.89
C SER A 379 -12.66 -8.94 15.69
N PHE A 380 -12.70 -8.42 14.45
CA PHE A 380 -12.65 -9.24 13.23
C PHE A 380 -11.34 -10.03 13.12
N LEU A 381 -10.20 -9.41 13.43
CA LEU A 381 -8.91 -10.12 13.50
C LEU A 381 -8.94 -11.27 14.50
N LYS A 382 -9.46 -11.03 15.71
CA LYS A 382 -9.62 -12.07 16.75
C LYS A 382 -10.57 -13.19 16.33
N ALA A 383 -11.58 -12.88 15.51
CA ALA A 383 -12.48 -13.87 14.95
C ALA A 383 -11.86 -14.67 13.78
N GLY A 384 -10.65 -14.35 13.34
CA GLY A 384 -9.89 -15.13 12.35
C GLY A 384 -9.81 -14.51 10.95
N VAL A 385 -10.27 -13.27 10.76
CA VAL A 385 -10.00 -12.50 9.54
C VAL A 385 -8.49 -12.19 9.49
N LYS A 386 -7.84 -12.36 8.33
CA LYS A 386 -6.37 -12.16 8.24
C LYS A 386 -5.97 -10.69 8.20
N ASN A 387 -6.74 -9.88 7.48
CA ASN A 387 -6.50 -8.44 7.33
C ASN A 387 -7.79 -7.66 7.42
N VAL A 388 -7.73 -6.49 8.06
CA VAL A 388 -8.83 -5.54 8.12
C VAL A 388 -8.32 -4.16 7.76
N VAL A 389 -8.98 -3.48 6.84
CA VAL A 389 -8.80 -2.04 6.58
C VAL A 389 -10.00 -1.31 7.15
N SER A 390 -9.75 -0.25 7.92
CA SER A 390 -10.81 0.41 8.67
C SER A 390 -10.51 1.89 8.93
N SER A 391 -11.55 2.73 8.94
CA SER A 391 -11.43 4.17 9.19
C SER A 391 -11.44 4.53 10.67
N ARG A 392 -10.37 5.14 11.18
CA ARG A 392 -10.26 5.59 12.58
C ARG A 392 -11.18 6.78 12.91
N TRP A 393 -11.54 7.58 11.93
CA TRP A 393 -12.38 8.78 12.10
C TRP A 393 -13.71 8.59 11.38
N LYS A 394 -14.72 9.39 11.76
CA LYS A 394 -15.94 9.52 10.95
C LYS A 394 -15.62 10.22 9.63
N ILE A 395 -15.79 9.50 8.53
CA ILE A 395 -15.56 9.96 7.17
C ILE A 395 -16.83 10.65 6.60
N THR A 396 -16.65 11.64 5.73
CA THR A 396 -17.73 12.30 4.99
C THR A 396 -17.96 11.66 3.63
N ASP A 397 -19.09 12.00 3.01
CA ASP A 397 -19.44 11.64 1.64
C ASP A 397 -18.37 12.18 0.66
N GLY A 398 -17.83 11.28 -0.15
CA GLY A 398 -16.87 11.61 -1.21
C GLY A 398 -15.41 11.54 -0.78
N GLY A 399 -14.53 11.31 -1.76
CA GLY A 399 -13.07 11.32 -1.56
C GLY A 399 -12.45 9.99 -1.10
N VAL A 400 -13.25 8.97 -0.77
CA VAL A 400 -12.75 7.63 -0.40
C VAL A 400 -12.67 6.69 -1.59
N THR A 401 -13.61 6.76 -2.53
CA THR A 401 -13.76 5.74 -3.58
C THR A 401 -12.53 5.62 -4.48
N ASP A 402 -11.87 6.72 -4.84
CA ASP A 402 -10.65 6.68 -5.67
C ASP A 402 -9.52 5.96 -4.94
N PHE A 403 -9.38 6.20 -3.63
CA PHE A 403 -8.44 5.48 -2.77
C PHE A 403 -8.77 3.98 -2.71
N VAL A 404 -10.04 3.62 -2.52
CA VAL A 404 -10.48 2.23 -2.44
C VAL A 404 -10.26 1.49 -3.77
N LEU A 405 -10.58 2.12 -4.89
CA LEU A 405 -10.33 1.55 -6.23
C LEU A 405 -8.83 1.39 -6.49
N CYS A 406 -8.01 2.40 -6.19
CA CYS A 406 -6.55 2.30 -6.32
C CYS A 406 -5.98 1.18 -5.43
N PHE A 407 -6.47 1.07 -4.20
CA PHE A 407 -6.10 -0.01 -3.28
C PHE A 407 -6.41 -1.37 -3.88
N TYR A 408 -7.64 -1.61 -4.33
CA TYR A 408 -8.01 -2.91 -4.88
C TYR A 408 -7.33 -3.20 -6.21
N GLU A 409 -7.11 -2.21 -7.07
CA GLU A 409 -6.34 -2.35 -8.31
C GLU A 409 -4.94 -2.87 -8.01
N LEU A 410 -4.24 -2.27 -7.06
CA LEU A 410 -2.91 -2.74 -6.65
C LEU A 410 -2.99 -4.12 -5.99
N LEU A 411 -3.98 -4.34 -5.12
CA LEU A 411 -4.15 -5.58 -4.37
C LEU A 411 -4.30 -6.81 -5.30
N ILE A 412 -5.19 -6.73 -6.29
CA ILE A 412 -5.47 -7.86 -7.20
C ILE A 412 -4.36 -8.11 -8.23
N ASN A 413 -3.41 -7.18 -8.38
CA ASN A 413 -2.25 -7.28 -9.26
C ASN A 413 -1.03 -7.90 -8.56
N ASN A 414 -1.26 -8.79 -7.59
CA ASN A 414 -0.25 -9.56 -6.86
C ASN A 414 0.70 -8.71 -6.02
N CYS A 415 0.26 -7.54 -5.56
CA CYS A 415 1.02 -6.78 -4.57
C CYS A 415 0.78 -7.32 -3.16
N GLU A 416 1.78 -7.15 -2.28
CA GLU A 416 1.57 -7.27 -0.84
C GLU A 416 0.51 -6.23 -0.39
N ILE A 417 -0.43 -6.61 0.46
CA ILE A 417 -1.52 -5.71 0.90
C ILE A 417 -1.00 -4.42 1.55
N GLY A 418 0.09 -4.50 2.31
CA GLY A 418 0.75 -3.32 2.90
C GLY A 418 1.26 -2.36 1.84
N TYR A 419 1.81 -2.88 0.74
CA TYR A 419 2.20 -2.06 -0.42
C TYR A 419 0.98 -1.44 -1.10
N ALA A 420 -0.06 -2.24 -1.38
CA ALA A 420 -1.28 -1.75 -2.02
C ALA A 420 -1.93 -0.63 -1.21
N PHE A 421 -2.06 -0.82 0.11
CA PHE A 421 -2.65 0.15 1.04
C PHE A 421 -1.86 1.45 1.08
N ASN A 422 -0.55 1.35 1.32
CA ASN A 422 0.32 2.53 1.40
C ASN A 422 0.40 3.29 0.07
N ARG A 423 0.55 2.59 -1.05
CA ARG A 423 0.64 3.25 -2.35
C ARG A 423 -0.68 3.92 -2.71
N ALA A 424 -1.82 3.29 -2.43
CA ALA A 424 -3.12 3.93 -2.59
C ALA A 424 -3.27 5.19 -1.73
N MET A 425 -2.77 5.16 -0.48
CA MET A 425 -2.72 6.37 0.36
C MET A 425 -1.86 7.47 -0.29
N CYS A 426 -0.64 7.16 -0.74
CA CYS A 426 0.25 8.15 -1.35
C CYS A 426 -0.30 8.74 -2.66
N GLU A 427 -0.87 7.91 -3.53
CA GLU A 427 -1.46 8.35 -4.81
C GLU A 427 -2.72 9.21 -4.59
N SER A 428 -3.51 8.89 -3.57
CA SER A 428 -4.74 9.62 -3.25
C SER A 428 -4.46 10.88 -2.42
N TYR A 429 -3.38 10.87 -1.63
CA TYR A 429 -2.89 12.01 -0.86
C TYR A 429 -2.09 12.97 -1.75
N THR A 430 -2.76 13.64 -2.69
CA THR A 430 -2.12 14.68 -3.52
C THR A 430 -2.06 16.04 -2.82
N GLY A 431 -1.99 16.08 -1.48
CA GLY A 431 -2.09 17.28 -0.65
C GLY A 431 -3.46 17.99 -0.66
N LYS A 432 -4.43 17.51 -1.45
CA LYS A 432 -5.78 18.09 -1.58
C LYS A 432 -6.89 17.22 -0.98
N ASN A 433 -6.65 15.91 -0.91
CA ASN A 433 -7.58 14.94 -0.35
C ASN A 433 -6.90 14.17 0.80
N PRO A 434 -7.02 14.64 2.05
CA PRO A 434 -6.49 13.96 3.23
C PRO A 434 -7.36 12.78 3.71
N VAL A 435 -8.53 12.53 3.12
CA VAL A 435 -9.47 11.48 3.55
C VAL A 435 -8.84 10.08 3.63
N PRO A 436 -7.93 9.65 2.72
CA PRO A 436 -7.27 8.34 2.83
C PRO A 436 -6.48 8.15 4.14
N LEU A 437 -5.99 9.25 4.73
CA LEU A 437 -5.30 9.23 6.03
C LEU A 437 -6.23 8.86 7.17
N ALA A 438 -7.54 8.78 6.91
CA ALA A 438 -8.51 8.31 7.86
C ALA A 438 -8.43 6.78 8.10
N PHE A 439 -7.75 6.04 7.22
CA PHE A 439 -7.75 4.58 7.24
C PHE A 439 -6.48 4.01 7.87
N SER A 440 -6.62 2.86 8.50
CA SER A 440 -5.51 2.05 9.01
C SER A 440 -5.63 0.61 8.51
N LEU A 441 -4.48 -0.03 8.28
CA LEU A 441 -4.37 -1.45 7.93
C LEU A 441 -3.99 -2.27 9.17
N PHE A 442 -4.80 -3.29 9.45
CA PHE A 442 -4.60 -4.26 10.52
C PHE A 442 -4.38 -5.66 9.92
N GLY A 443 -3.46 -6.44 10.49
CA GLY A 443 -3.18 -7.83 10.08
C GLY A 443 -1.77 -8.05 9.53
N GLU A 444 -1.67 -8.95 8.56
CA GLU A 444 -0.43 -9.35 7.89
C GLU A 444 -0.22 -8.55 6.59
N SER A 445 0.68 -7.57 6.64
CA SER A 445 0.91 -6.63 5.55
C SER A 445 1.66 -7.21 4.35
N ARG A 446 2.29 -8.39 4.50
CA ARG A 446 2.98 -9.10 3.41
C ARG A 446 2.12 -10.11 2.66
N LEU A 447 0.85 -10.25 3.05
CA LEU A 447 -0.06 -11.16 2.38
C LEU A 447 -0.29 -10.69 0.94
N ILE A 448 -0.06 -11.57 -0.04
CA ILE A 448 -0.29 -11.29 -1.45
C ILE A 448 -1.67 -11.82 -1.82
N TYR A 449 -2.45 -11.01 -2.52
CA TYR A 449 -3.78 -11.40 -3.01
C TYR A 449 -3.67 -11.71 -4.50
N GLU A 450 -3.88 -12.97 -4.84
CA GLU A 450 -3.83 -13.44 -6.21
C GLU A 450 -5.24 -13.69 -6.71
N LYS A 451 -5.61 -13.03 -7.81
CA LYS A 451 -6.84 -13.36 -8.51
C LYS A 451 -6.81 -14.82 -8.95
N SER A 452 -7.81 -15.59 -8.51
CA SER A 452 -8.04 -16.95 -9.01
C SER A 452 -8.82 -16.85 -10.31
N THR A 453 -8.17 -17.12 -11.44
CA THR A 453 -8.90 -17.37 -12.69
C THR A 453 -9.69 -18.68 -12.54
N ALA A 454 -10.96 -18.67 -12.95
CA ALA A 454 -11.79 -19.86 -13.02
C ALA A 454 -11.28 -20.85 -14.07
#